data_AF-A0A4S4BVI6-F1
#
_entry.id   AF-A0A4S4BVI6-F1
#
_cell.length_a   1.000
_cell.length_b   1.000
_cell.length_c   1.000
_cell.angle_alpha   90.00
_cell.angle_beta   90.00
_cell.angle_gamma   90.00
#
_symmetry.space_group_name_H-M   'P 1'
#
loop_
_entity.id
_entity.type
_entity.pdbx_description
1 polymer ?
#
loop_
_entity_poly.entity_id
_entity_poly.type
_entity_poly.pdbx_seq_one_letter_code
_entity_poly.pdbx_strand_id
1 'polypeptide(L)'
;MRIAIIGDFHLLEDEWELSERAMDDVRNAAPDLVVALGDFGTYGNIGSPAGLEEAYGLLRRTGSPIRPILGNHDLERESGDGALPHGTMADALIRIGQLAGEDVYGVIELEKVRLLFISTEPQPAESCHQVQECYVSDRQFEELTALLEKRRGVPIIVFSHAPPMGSGLRTVPGTHVRSTNAYLDQNHDPERWMRWLRDYSEIVMWFSAHYHLSHHYQDSHTYRHGTHFFLTGVHGSCTRDGYRQSRLVDIGENETTVHTLDHERRGILASQSWSEGRTPAEWMLRKLLKRTASCPVGAGPLLRNGLLALPGQAFIAASEDGYSWEVRPEHEAVMGTLHVKAKAHALAYSEGRIWSAWGRWLGVCEANDPGRFVRKAIGGVPERRTELASPVVVLAAGPNGAVWFANDSHLWLAKLEAGEAGGVGEIALVRLDSLPGPAESLVADSGSCWLLSKGQAYRWNEEEWESLGVAGNVVDIKARDGAVTLLLEEGGKLRLLDRHGNGESLLEVPLPGTKRAGQAYSQEKPQEGSQEESQEESQEDSFAIRFLPLDSPGRRFLFMRRGRLYYWEHGWSEAWKLDTGEDEVVALALALGREGESAEPASKFAFVVRSGDDDPDRLELWESVRH
;
A
#
# COMPACT_ATOMS: atom_id res chain seq x y z
N MET A 1 -24.69 23.50 -11.80
CA MET A 1 -24.11 22.69 -12.89
C MET A 1 -24.11 21.25 -12.46
N ARG A 2 -24.57 20.33 -13.31
CA ARG A 2 -24.51 18.88 -13.10
C ARG A 2 -23.49 18.24 -14.04
N ILE A 3 -22.58 17.44 -13.52
CA ILE A 3 -21.60 16.68 -14.29
C ILE A 3 -21.88 15.19 -14.11
N ALA A 4 -22.02 14.43 -15.19
CA ALA A 4 -22.00 12.98 -15.14
C ALA A 4 -20.60 12.46 -15.45
N ILE A 5 -20.11 11.52 -14.65
CA ILE A 5 -18.77 10.96 -14.78
C ILE A 5 -18.89 9.46 -14.93
N ILE A 6 -18.40 8.93 -16.05
CA ILE A 6 -18.48 7.53 -16.44
C ILE A 6 -17.05 6.98 -16.46
N GLY A 7 -16.76 5.99 -15.62
CA GLY A 7 -15.47 5.29 -15.61
C GLY A 7 -15.47 4.05 -16.52
N ASP A 8 -14.26 3.64 -16.92
CA ASP A 8 -13.94 2.34 -17.52
C ASP A 8 -14.95 1.89 -18.57
N PHE A 9 -14.91 2.49 -19.77
CA PHE A 9 -16.03 2.37 -20.70
C PHE A 9 -16.21 0.97 -21.32
N HIS A 10 -15.22 0.08 -21.22
CA HIS A 10 -15.19 -1.30 -21.68
C HIS A 10 -16.54 -1.87 -22.16
N LEU A 11 -16.61 -2.15 -23.46
CA LEU A 11 -17.80 -2.71 -24.08
C LEU A 11 -17.65 -4.22 -24.24
N LEU A 12 -18.76 -4.93 -24.07
CA LEU A 12 -18.89 -6.33 -24.45
C LEU A 12 -19.93 -6.44 -25.57
N GLU A 13 -19.59 -7.19 -26.62
CA GLU A 13 -20.41 -7.28 -27.84
C GLU A 13 -21.81 -7.83 -27.56
N ASP A 14 -21.93 -8.76 -26.61
CA ASP A 14 -23.18 -9.39 -26.19
C ASP A 14 -23.97 -8.57 -25.17
N GLU A 15 -23.43 -7.44 -24.70
CA GLU A 15 -24.02 -6.59 -23.67
C GLU A 15 -24.32 -5.17 -24.14
N TRP A 16 -24.38 -4.93 -25.45
CA TRP A 16 -24.60 -3.59 -26.00
C TRP A 16 -25.82 -2.88 -25.42
N GLU A 17 -26.93 -3.61 -25.24
CA GLU A 17 -28.16 -3.09 -24.63
C GLU A 17 -27.99 -2.64 -23.16
N LEU A 18 -27.03 -3.21 -22.42
CA LEU A 18 -26.71 -2.77 -21.06
C LEU A 18 -26.05 -1.39 -21.08
N SER A 19 -25.09 -1.17 -21.96
CA SER A 19 -24.44 0.14 -22.13
C SER A 19 -25.39 1.19 -22.69
N GLU A 20 -26.25 0.83 -23.64
CA GLU A 20 -27.30 1.74 -24.13
C GLU A 20 -28.23 2.22 -23.02
N ARG A 21 -28.69 1.30 -22.16
CA ARG A 21 -29.54 1.64 -21.01
C ARG A 21 -28.80 2.55 -20.02
N ALA A 22 -27.52 2.28 -19.76
CA ALA A 22 -26.73 3.13 -18.88
C ALA A 22 -26.62 4.56 -19.42
N MET A 23 -26.40 4.72 -20.74
CA MET A 23 -26.36 6.07 -21.36
C MET A 23 -27.73 6.75 -21.35
N ASP A 24 -28.82 5.99 -21.48
CA ASP A 24 -30.17 6.53 -21.30
C ASP A 24 -30.42 6.98 -19.85
N ASP A 25 -29.91 6.26 -18.85
CA ASP A 25 -30.00 6.66 -17.44
C ASP A 25 -29.18 7.93 -17.17
N VAL A 26 -27.98 8.06 -17.78
CA VAL A 26 -27.18 9.30 -17.73
C VAL A 26 -27.94 10.45 -18.40
N ARG A 27 -28.53 10.24 -19.58
CA ARG A 27 -29.38 11.26 -20.24
C ARG A 27 -30.52 11.71 -19.33
N ASN A 28 -31.19 10.76 -18.67
CA ASN A 28 -32.31 11.05 -17.78
C ASN A 28 -31.90 11.85 -16.54
N ALA A 29 -30.63 11.76 -16.11
CA ALA A 29 -30.08 12.62 -15.07
C ALA A 29 -29.87 14.08 -15.52
N ALA A 30 -29.99 14.34 -16.83
CA ALA A 30 -29.86 15.66 -17.47
C ALA A 30 -28.58 16.42 -17.10
N PRO A 31 -27.39 15.84 -17.32
CA PRO A 31 -26.14 16.52 -17.01
C PRO A 31 -25.86 17.68 -17.98
N ASP A 32 -25.22 18.74 -17.48
CA ASP A 32 -24.69 19.83 -18.30
C ASP A 32 -23.40 19.41 -19.04
N LEU A 33 -22.69 18.42 -18.50
CA LEU A 33 -21.44 17.87 -19.04
C LEU A 33 -21.32 16.38 -18.71
N VAL A 34 -20.86 15.58 -19.67
CA VAL A 34 -20.45 14.18 -19.47
C VAL A 34 -18.94 14.08 -19.56
N VAL A 35 -18.31 13.49 -18.55
CA VAL A 35 -16.87 13.20 -18.52
C VAL A 35 -16.69 11.69 -18.56
N ALA A 36 -16.03 11.19 -19.60
CA ALA A 36 -15.75 9.75 -19.77
C ALA A 36 -14.26 9.48 -19.53
N LEU A 37 -13.95 8.61 -18.58
CA LEU A 37 -12.60 8.38 -18.08
C LEU A 37 -11.94 7.15 -18.72
N GLY A 38 -11.87 7.11 -20.06
CA GLY A 38 -11.04 6.14 -20.78
C GLY A 38 -11.61 4.73 -20.95
N ASP A 39 -10.75 3.88 -21.55
CA ASP A 39 -10.93 2.46 -21.84
C ASP A 39 -12.10 2.19 -22.79
N PHE A 40 -12.00 2.75 -23.98
CA PHE A 40 -13.07 2.78 -24.96
C PHE A 40 -13.04 1.61 -25.93
N GLY A 41 -14.21 1.00 -26.09
CA GLY A 41 -14.47 0.01 -27.14
C GLY A 41 -14.57 -1.42 -26.62
N THR A 42 -14.83 -2.32 -27.54
CA THR A 42 -14.91 -3.77 -27.28
C THR A 42 -13.53 -4.39 -27.12
N TYR A 43 -13.42 -5.57 -26.48
CA TYR A 43 -12.12 -6.25 -26.30
C TYR A 43 -11.30 -6.42 -27.60
N GLY A 44 -11.96 -6.60 -28.75
CA GLY A 44 -11.29 -6.68 -30.06
C GLY A 44 -10.80 -5.34 -30.61
N ASN A 45 -11.44 -4.24 -30.22
CA ASN A 45 -11.21 -2.90 -30.78
C ASN A 45 -10.62 -1.90 -29.78
N ILE A 46 -10.49 -2.27 -28.50
CA ILE A 46 -9.87 -1.43 -27.48
C ILE A 46 -8.42 -1.13 -27.86
N GLY A 47 -7.98 0.11 -27.59
CA GLY A 47 -6.70 0.61 -28.07
C GLY A 47 -6.64 0.89 -29.57
N SER A 48 -7.79 1.13 -30.22
CA SER A 48 -7.86 1.51 -31.64
C SER A 48 -8.91 2.59 -31.91
N PRO A 49 -8.76 3.36 -33.01
CA PRO A 49 -9.76 4.36 -33.40
C PRO A 49 -11.17 3.80 -33.60
N ALA A 50 -11.31 2.53 -34.01
CA ALA A 50 -12.61 1.87 -34.15
C ALA A 50 -13.30 1.68 -32.79
N GLY A 51 -12.54 1.32 -31.74
CA GLY A 51 -13.08 1.20 -30.38
C GLY A 51 -13.54 2.55 -29.83
N LEU A 52 -12.83 3.63 -30.13
CA LEU A 52 -13.28 5.00 -29.83
C LEU A 52 -14.60 5.33 -30.53
N GLU A 53 -14.76 4.99 -31.81
CA GLU A 53 -16.00 5.23 -32.56
C GLU A 53 -17.19 4.45 -31.99
N GLU A 54 -16.99 3.18 -31.60
CA GLU A 54 -17.99 2.36 -30.90
C GLU A 54 -18.49 3.04 -29.63
N ALA A 55 -17.55 3.42 -28.76
CA ALA A 55 -17.88 4.06 -27.49
C ALA A 55 -18.56 5.41 -27.67
N TYR A 56 -18.09 6.22 -28.62
CA TYR A 56 -18.68 7.52 -28.91
C TYR A 56 -20.09 7.43 -29.50
N GLY A 57 -20.39 6.38 -30.26
CA GLY A 57 -21.74 6.10 -30.73
C GLY A 57 -22.73 6.02 -29.57
N LEU A 58 -22.31 5.37 -28.47
CA LEU A 58 -23.10 5.26 -27.24
C LEU A 58 -23.10 6.56 -26.42
N LEU A 59 -21.94 7.17 -26.18
CA LEU A 59 -21.84 8.39 -25.37
C LEU A 59 -22.68 9.53 -25.94
N ARG A 60 -22.79 9.66 -27.26
CA ARG A 60 -23.66 10.68 -27.91
C ARG A 60 -25.14 10.52 -27.57
N ARG A 61 -25.60 9.34 -27.15
CA ARG A 61 -26.99 9.12 -26.68
C ARG A 61 -27.33 9.87 -25.40
N THR A 62 -26.31 10.28 -24.63
CA THR A 62 -26.51 11.12 -23.44
C THR A 62 -27.11 12.48 -23.77
N GLY A 63 -26.87 12.99 -24.99
CA GLY A 63 -27.40 14.27 -25.48
C GLY A 63 -26.70 15.51 -24.92
N SER A 64 -25.73 15.33 -24.02
CA SER A 64 -24.98 16.42 -23.39
C SER A 64 -23.58 16.56 -24.03
N PRO A 65 -22.92 17.72 -23.88
CA PRO A 65 -21.51 17.86 -24.23
C PRO A 65 -20.65 16.80 -23.54
N ILE A 66 -19.68 16.24 -24.27
CA ILE A 66 -18.79 15.18 -23.78
C ILE A 66 -17.37 15.73 -23.70
N ARG A 67 -16.69 15.55 -22.57
CA ARG A 67 -15.25 15.78 -22.42
C ARG A 67 -14.57 14.47 -21.99
N PRO A 68 -14.04 13.69 -22.94
CA PRO A 68 -13.33 12.45 -22.64
C PRO A 68 -11.90 12.70 -22.17
N ILE A 69 -11.26 11.66 -21.66
CA ILE A 69 -9.80 11.47 -21.56
C ILE A 69 -9.46 10.03 -21.97
N LEU A 70 -8.21 9.73 -22.30
CA LEU A 70 -7.76 8.36 -22.59
C LEU A 70 -7.37 7.61 -21.31
N GLY A 71 -7.73 6.34 -21.27
CA GLY A 71 -7.31 5.35 -20.28
C GLY A 71 -6.08 4.57 -20.71
N ASN A 72 -5.67 3.60 -19.90
CA ASN A 72 -4.49 2.79 -20.19
C ASN A 72 -4.73 1.77 -21.31
N HIS A 73 -5.93 1.17 -21.39
CA HIS A 73 -6.25 0.22 -22.45
C HIS A 73 -6.45 0.91 -23.81
N ASP A 74 -6.76 2.21 -23.81
CA ASP A 74 -6.76 2.99 -25.04
C ASP A 74 -5.35 3.11 -25.66
N LEU A 75 -4.29 2.93 -24.87
CA LEU A 75 -2.91 3.17 -25.28
C LEU A 75 -2.05 1.90 -25.31
N GLU A 76 -2.63 0.74 -25.00
CA GLU A 76 -1.90 -0.53 -24.94
C GLU A 76 -1.27 -0.94 -26.27
N ARG A 77 -1.82 -0.44 -27.39
CA ARG A 77 -1.29 -0.68 -28.75
C ARG A 77 -0.29 0.36 -29.22
N GLU A 78 -0.14 1.48 -28.52
CA GLU A 78 0.85 2.52 -28.81
C GLU A 78 2.05 2.45 -27.88
N SER A 79 1.82 2.17 -26.60
CA SER A 79 2.87 2.21 -25.58
C SER A 79 4.00 1.23 -25.84
N GLY A 80 5.24 1.68 -25.64
CA GLY A 80 6.43 0.87 -25.86
C GLY A 80 6.70 0.61 -27.34
N ASP A 81 6.92 -0.67 -27.69
CA ASP A 81 7.07 -1.12 -29.08
C ASP A 81 5.71 -1.53 -29.68
N GLY A 82 4.65 -0.80 -29.34
CA GLY A 82 3.28 -1.07 -29.75
C GLY A 82 3.10 -1.10 -31.29
N ALA A 83 2.03 -1.74 -31.74
CA ALA A 83 1.73 -1.89 -33.17
C ALA A 83 1.27 -0.58 -33.84
N LEU A 84 0.82 0.41 -33.07
CA LEU A 84 0.36 1.70 -33.55
C LEU A 84 1.39 2.81 -33.27
N PRO A 85 1.53 3.79 -34.19
CA PRO A 85 2.35 4.97 -33.92
C PRO A 85 1.80 5.80 -32.74
N HIS A 86 2.70 6.33 -31.91
CA HIS A 86 2.33 7.25 -30.82
C HIS A 86 1.54 8.46 -31.35
N GLY A 87 0.45 8.79 -30.68
CA GLY A 87 -0.44 9.91 -31.01
C GLY A 87 -1.65 9.53 -31.85
N THR A 88 -1.73 8.29 -32.36
CA THR A 88 -2.85 7.83 -33.20
C THR A 88 -4.20 7.96 -32.47
N MET A 89 -4.24 7.56 -31.20
CA MET A 89 -5.42 7.55 -30.34
C MET A 89 -5.76 8.94 -29.85
N ALA A 90 -4.77 9.79 -29.57
CA ALA A 90 -5.00 11.19 -29.24
C ALA A 90 -5.66 11.94 -30.41
N ASP A 91 -5.10 11.81 -31.62
CA ASP A 91 -5.64 12.40 -32.85
C ASP A 91 -7.06 11.88 -33.15
N ALA A 92 -7.29 10.58 -32.94
CA ALA A 92 -8.61 9.98 -33.10
C ALA A 92 -9.61 10.53 -32.08
N LEU A 93 -9.24 10.65 -30.81
CA LEU A 93 -10.11 11.17 -29.76
C LEU A 93 -10.48 12.63 -30.01
N ILE A 94 -9.52 13.47 -30.40
CA ILE A 94 -9.76 14.88 -30.76
C ILE A 94 -10.75 14.97 -31.92
N ARG A 95 -10.55 14.17 -32.99
CA ARG A 95 -11.41 14.16 -34.18
C ARG A 95 -12.82 13.65 -33.88
N ILE A 96 -12.94 12.52 -33.19
CA ILE A 96 -14.23 11.86 -32.91
C ILE A 96 -15.02 12.65 -31.86
N GLY A 97 -14.31 13.15 -30.83
CA GLY A 97 -14.86 13.94 -29.74
C GLY A 97 -15.09 15.42 -30.06
N GLN A 98 -14.58 15.90 -31.19
CA GLN A 98 -14.70 17.30 -31.63
C GLN A 98 -14.21 18.29 -30.55
N LEU A 99 -13.06 18.00 -29.96
CA LEU A 99 -12.52 18.78 -28.83
C LEU A 99 -12.06 20.16 -29.31
N ALA A 100 -12.63 21.22 -28.74
CA ALA A 100 -12.45 22.62 -29.17
C ALA A 100 -11.03 23.20 -28.94
N GLY A 101 -10.06 22.42 -28.47
CA GLY A 101 -8.73 22.87 -28.06
C GLY A 101 -7.56 22.01 -28.53
N GLU A 102 -7.76 21.14 -29.52
CA GLU A 102 -6.72 20.27 -30.12
C GLU A 102 -5.96 19.35 -29.15
N ASP A 103 -6.45 19.17 -27.91
CA ASP A 103 -5.76 18.34 -26.92
C ASP A 103 -6.71 17.45 -26.11
N VAL A 104 -6.21 16.26 -25.77
CA VAL A 104 -6.91 15.24 -24.98
C VAL A 104 -6.93 15.56 -23.50
N TYR A 105 -6.02 16.42 -23.01
CA TYR A 105 -6.01 16.98 -21.65
C TYR A 105 -6.29 18.50 -21.65
N GLY A 106 -6.34 19.13 -20.47
CA GLY A 106 -6.45 20.58 -20.35
C GLY A 106 -7.47 21.04 -19.31
N VAL A 107 -7.98 22.26 -19.44
CA VAL A 107 -8.88 22.87 -18.45
C VAL A 107 -10.12 23.50 -19.10
N ILE A 108 -11.28 23.31 -18.48
CA ILE A 108 -12.48 24.13 -18.73
C ILE A 108 -12.57 25.17 -17.61
N GLU A 109 -12.50 26.44 -18.00
CA GLU A 109 -12.59 27.59 -17.09
C GLU A 109 -14.05 27.97 -16.85
N LEU A 110 -14.52 27.82 -15.62
CA LEU A 110 -15.80 28.38 -15.17
C LEU A 110 -15.54 29.49 -14.15
N GLU A 111 -16.53 30.35 -13.89
CA GLU A 111 -16.33 31.53 -13.05
C GLU A 111 -15.88 31.17 -11.62
N LYS A 112 -16.48 30.14 -11.01
CA LYS A 112 -16.26 29.79 -9.60
C LYS A 112 -15.47 28.50 -9.38
N VAL A 113 -15.25 27.72 -10.44
CA VAL A 113 -14.57 26.42 -10.39
C VAL A 113 -13.88 26.14 -11.72
N ARG A 114 -12.83 25.31 -11.71
CA ARG A 114 -12.13 24.87 -12.91
C ARG A 114 -12.23 23.37 -13.01
N LEU A 115 -12.39 22.85 -14.22
CA LEU A 115 -12.43 21.41 -14.48
C LEU A 115 -11.13 21.03 -15.19
N LEU A 116 -10.27 20.27 -14.55
CA LEU A 116 -8.96 19.87 -15.08
C LEU A 116 -8.97 18.41 -15.52
N PHE A 117 -8.55 18.16 -16.74
CA PHE A 117 -8.58 16.84 -17.38
C PHE A 117 -7.14 16.36 -17.58
N ILE A 118 -6.83 15.19 -17.04
CA ILE A 118 -5.53 14.52 -17.18
C ILE A 118 -5.77 13.27 -18.01
N SER A 119 -5.26 13.27 -19.24
CA SER A 119 -5.30 12.10 -20.11
C SER A 119 -4.04 11.27 -19.92
N THR A 120 -4.16 9.96 -20.10
CA THR A 120 -3.00 9.07 -20.24
C THR A 120 -2.31 9.36 -21.59
N GLU A 121 -0.98 9.16 -21.65
CA GLU A 121 -0.14 9.25 -22.84
C GLU A 121 0.62 7.92 -23.09
N PRO A 122 0.96 7.59 -24.34
CA PRO A 122 1.71 6.37 -24.64
C PRO A 122 3.12 6.44 -24.03
N GLN A 123 3.55 5.35 -23.41
CA GLN A 123 4.89 5.28 -22.81
C GLN A 123 5.98 5.19 -23.87
N PRO A 124 7.14 5.86 -23.67
CA PRO A 124 8.31 5.68 -24.52
C PRO A 124 8.82 4.23 -24.50
N ALA A 125 9.36 3.75 -25.61
CA ALA A 125 9.92 2.40 -25.71
C ALA A 125 11.03 2.14 -24.67
N GLU A 126 11.87 3.13 -24.40
CA GLU A 126 13.01 3.05 -23.49
C GLU A 126 12.62 2.95 -22.01
N SER A 127 11.40 3.36 -21.64
CA SER A 127 10.91 3.37 -20.25
C SER A 127 9.56 2.67 -20.08
N CYS A 128 9.11 1.90 -21.08
CA CYS A 128 7.86 1.15 -21.01
C CYS A 128 8.04 -0.11 -20.15
N HIS A 129 7.76 0.03 -18.85
CA HIS A 129 7.83 -1.06 -17.90
C HIS A 129 6.57 -1.94 -17.92
N GLN A 130 5.41 -1.33 -18.19
CA GLN A 130 4.12 -1.99 -18.30
C GLN A 130 3.26 -1.23 -19.30
N VAL A 131 2.92 -1.84 -20.44
CA VAL A 131 2.12 -1.18 -21.51
C VAL A 131 0.76 -0.64 -21.03
N GLN A 132 0.26 -1.16 -19.91
CA GLN A 132 -0.99 -0.75 -19.26
C GLN A 132 -0.81 0.22 -18.08
N GLU A 133 0.36 0.84 -17.90
CA GLU A 133 0.55 1.92 -16.94
C GLU A 133 -0.18 3.19 -17.37
N CYS A 134 -0.77 3.91 -16.40
CA CYS A 134 -1.37 5.20 -16.62
C CYS A 134 -0.29 6.29 -16.58
N TYR A 135 0.45 6.42 -17.68
CA TYR A 135 1.54 7.35 -17.84
C TYR A 135 1.09 8.74 -18.28
N VAL A 136 1.73 9.77 -17.75
CA VAL A 136 1.63 11.17 -18.16
C VAL A 136 3.04 11.67 -18.45
N SER A 137 3.29 12.32 -19.58
CA SER A 137 4.62 12.85 -19.86
C SER A 137 4.97 14.03 -18.96
N ASP A 138 6.26 14.28 -18.77
CA ASP A 138 6.74 15.48 -18.07
C ASP A 138 6.23 16.76 -18.75
N ARG A 139 6.15 16.77 -20.09
CA ARG A 139 5.58 17.88 -20.85
C ARG A 139 4.13 18.15 -20.44
N GLN A 140 3.26 17.13 -20.47
CA GLN A 140 1.87 17.30 -20.06
C GLN A 140 1.78 17.75 -18.60
N PHE A 141 2.57 17.18 -17.71
CA PHE A 141 2.59 17.57 -16.29
C PHE A 141 2.98 19.04 -16.09
N GLU A 142 4.01 19.52 -16.78
CA GLU A 142 4.45 20.92 -16.76
C GLU A 142 3.38 21.86 -17.32
N GLU A 143 2.73 21.49 -18.43
CA GLU A 143 1.66 22.28 -19.05
C GLU A 143 0.43 22.38 -18.14
N LEU A 144 0.00 21.26 -17.53
CA LEU A 144 -1.08 21.25 -16.54
C LEU A 144 -0.73 22.11 -15.33
N THR A 145 0.51 22.05 -14.86
CA THR A 145 1.01 22.90 -13.77
C THR A 145 0.95 24.38 -14.15
N ALA A 146 1.37 24.74 -15.36
CA ALA A 146 1.25 26.10 -15.87
C ALA A 146 -0.21 26.56 -15.97
N LEU A 147 -1.15 25.67 -16.30
CA LEU A 147 -2.58 25.99 -16.23
C LEU A 147 -3.02 26.29 -14.81
N LEU A 148 -2.58 25.53 -13.80
CA LEU A 148 -2.87 25.83 -12.40
C LEU A 148 -2.41 27.23 -12.00
N GLU A 149 -1.17 27.57 -12.34
CA GLU A 149 -0.55 28.87 -12.03
C GLU A 149 -1.28 30.08 -12.60
N LYS A 150 -1.84 29.96 -13.81
CA LYS A 150 -2.55 31.07 -14.49
C LYS A 150 -3.74 31.61 -13.68
N ARG A 151 -4.33 30.80 -12.80
CA ARG A 151 -5.53 31.18 -12.04
C ARG A 151 -5.57 30.50 -10.67
N ARG A 152 -4.58 30.83 -9.83
CA ARG A 152 -4.56 30.48 -8.41
C ARG A 152 -5.76 31.02 -7.65
N GLY A 153 -6.10 30.38 -6.54
CA GLY A 153 -7.20 30.74 -5.65
C GLY A 153 -8.60 30.32 -6.10
N VAL A 154 -8.73 29.65 -7.26
CA VAL A 154 -10.02 29.16 -7.76
C VAL A 154 -10.05 27.63 -7.64
N PRO A 155 -11.07 27.05 -6.98
CA PRO A 155 -11.18 25.60 -6.79
C PRO A 155 -11.17 24.80 -8.10
N ILE A 156 -10.61 23.60 -8.04
CA ILE A 156 -10.35 22.72 -9.18
C ILE A 156 -10.89 21.33 -8.87
N ILE A 157 -11.63 20.80 -9.84
CA ILE A 157 -12.08 19.41 -9.89
C ILE A 157 -11.23 18.72 -10.96
N VAL A 158 -10.50 17.70 -10.56
CA VAL A 158 -9.60 16.94 -11.43
C VAL A 158 -10.27 15.64 -11.88
N PHE A 159 -10.05 15.29 -13.14
CA PHE A 159 -10.50 14.05 -13.76
C PHE A 159 -9.29 13.34 -14.37
N SER A 160 -9.06 12.10 -13.97
CA SER A 160 -8.00 11.23 -14.52
C SER A 160 -8.53 9.81 -14.65
N HIS A 161 -7.88 8.98 -15.47
CA HIS A 161 -8.26 7.58 -15.58
C HIS A 161 -7.88 6.82 -14.30
N ALA A 162 -6.59 6.70 -13.97
CA ALA A 162 -6.15 6.19 -12.67
C ALA A 162 -6.03 7.29 -11.60
N PRO A 163 -6.20 6.96 -10.31
CA PRO A 163 -5.96 7.91 -9.24
C PRO A 163 -4.46 8.15 -9.00
N PRO A 164 -4.08 9.29 -8.39
CA PRO A 164 -2.72 9.48 -7.92
C PRO A 164 -2.45 8.59 -6.70
N MET A 165 -1.18 8.21 -6.53
CA MET A 165 -0.70 7.61 -5.29
C MET A 165 -1.02 8.55 -4.12
N GLY A 166 -1.48 8.02 -2.98
CA GLY A 166 -1.89 8.84 -1.83
C GLY A 166 -3.33 9.36 -1.84
N SER A 167 -4.11 9.01 -2.87
CA SER A 167 -5.56 9.21 -2.83
C SER A 167 -6.24 8.41 -1.71
N GLY A 168 -5.70 7.25 -1.34
CA GLY A 168 -6.28 6.34 -0.34
C GLY A 168 -7.56 5.64 -0.81
N LEU A 169 -7.88 5.71 -2.10
CA LEU A 169 -9.01 4.98 -2.67
C LEU A 169 -8.76 3.46 -2.64
N ARG A 170 -9.82 2.65 -2.52
CA ARG A 170 -9.72 1.19 -2.58
C ARG A 170 -9.04 0.78 -3.87
N THR A 171 -7.84 0.22 -3.77
CA THR A 171 -7.14 -0.37 -4.91
C THR A 171 -7.49 -1.85 -5.06
N VAL A 172 -7.05 -2.48 -6.16
CA VAL A 172 -7.15 -3.93 -6.37
C VAL A 172 -5.74 -4.50 -6.37
N PRO A 173 -5.17 -4.86 -5.20
CA PRO A 173 -3.76 -5.26 -5.12
C PRO A 173 -3.41 -6.39 -6.08
N GLY A 174 -4.24 -7.44 -6.11
CA GLY A 174 -4.07 -8.61 -6.97
C GLY A 174 -4.14 -8.32 -8.47
N THR A 175 -4.64 -7.16 -8.90
CA THR A 175 -4.70 -6.80 -10.32
C THR A 175 -3.75 -5.65 -10.63
N HIS A 176 -4.03 -4.45 -10.12
CA HIS A 176 -3.34 -3.25 -10.60
C HIS A 176 -2.01 -3.01 -9.89
N VAL A 177 -1.97 -3.19 -8.57
CA VAL A 177 -0.72 -3.00 -7.82
C VAL A 177 0.31 -4.03 -8.26
N ARG A 178 -0.10 -5.31 -8.35
CA ARG A 178 0.72 -6.39 -8.92
C ARG A 178 1.21 -6.11 -10.34
N SER A 179 0.37 -5.49 -11.17
CA SER A 179 0.73 -5.20 -12.56
C SER A 179 1.49 -3.88 -12.71
N THR A 180 1.80 -3.21 -11.59
CA THR A 180 2.47 -1.91 -11.51
C THR A 180 1.79 -0.77 -12.26
N ASN A 181 0.47 -0.78 -12.28
CA ASN A 181 -0.32 0.23 -12.98
C ASN A 181 -1.48 0.80 -12.16
N ALA A 182 -1.50 0.63 -10.84
CA ALA A 182 -2.56 1.13 -9.97
C ALA A 182 -2.66 2.65 -9.88
N TYR A 183 -1.57 3.39 -10.11
CA TYR A 183 -1.56 4.84 -9.96
C TYR A 183 -1.03 5.53 -11.21
N LEU A 184 -1.32 6.82 -11.34
CA LEU A 184 -0.65 7.68 -12.30
C LEU A 184 0.87 7.63 -12.10
N ASP A 185 1.59 7.38 -13.19
CA ASP A 185 3.05 7.34 -13.27
C ASP A 185 3.71 6.37 -12.28
N GLN A 186 3.04 5.26 -11.97
CA GLN A 186 3.50 4.32 -10.95
C GLN A 186 4.95 3.86 -11.10
N ASN A 187 5.46 3.68 -12.33
CA ASN A 187 6.84 3.24 -12.58
C ASN A 187 7.79 4.39 -12.94
N HIS A 188 7.30 5.63 -13.02
CA HIS A 188 8.09 6.79 -13.46
C HIS A 188 8.36 7.75 -12.29
N ASP A 189 7.35 8.50 -11.84
CA ASP A 189 7.44 9.40 -10.67
C ASP A 189 6.08 9.54 -9.99
N PRO A 190 5.61 8.51 -9.25
CA PRO A 190 4.29 8.52 -8.64
C PRO A 190 4.16 9.59 -7.55
N GLU A 191 5.26 10.03 -6.95
CA GLU A 191 5.29 11.00 -5.86
C GLU A 191 5.02 12.43 -6.32
N ARG A 192 5.21 12.74 -7.62
CA ARG A 192 5.00 14.10 -8.13
C ARG A 192 3.58 14.59 -7.92
N TRP A 193 2.60 13.71 -8.02
CA TRP A 193 1.19 14.04 -7.78
C TRP A 193 0.93 14.46 -6.33
N MET A 194 1.62 13.84 -5.38
CA MET A 194 1.53 14.20 -3.97
C MET A 194 2.21 15.53 -3.66
N ARG A 195 3.35 15.81 -4.32
CA ARG A 195 3.95 17.15 -4.30
C ARG A 195 2.98 18.18 -4.88
N TRP A 196 2.37 17.88 -6.02
CA TRP A 196 1.38 18.73 -6.68
C TRP A 196 0.18 19.06 -5.80
N LEU A 197 -0.44 18.05 -5.16
CA LEU A 197 -1.56 18.25 -4.22
C LEU A 197 -1.18 19.10 -2.99
N ARG A 198 0.07 19.02 -2.54
CA ARG A 198 0.57 19.85 -1.44
C ARG A 198 0.72 21.31 -1.86
N ASP A 199 1.27 21.54 -3.06
CA ASP A 199 1.60 22.87 -3.59
C ASP A 199 0.37 23.62 -4.13
N TYR A 200 -0.66 22.90 -4.58
CA TYR A 200 -1.89 23.45 -5.17
C TYR A 200 -3.13 23.08 -4.35
N SER A 201 -3.37 23.86 -3.29
CA SER A 201 -4.55 23.71 -2.41
C SER A 201 -5.90 23.88 -3.11
N GLU A 202 -5.90 24.48 -4.29
CA GLU A 202 -7.05 24.66 -5.17
C GLU A 202 -7.61 23.32 -5.68
N ILE A 203 -6.81 22.25 -5.68
CA ILE A 203 -7.28 20.90 -6.03
C ILE A 203 -8.12 20.35 -4.87
N VAL A 204 -9.44 20.42 -5.02
CA VAL A 204 -10.37 20.09 -3.92
C VAL A 204 -11.15 18.81 -4.17
N MET A 205 -11.28 18.37 -5.41
CA MET A 205 -11.90 17.09 -5.77
C MET A 205 -11.12 16.40 -6.89
N TRP A 206 -11.07 15.08 -6.85
CA TRP A 206 -10.41 14.25 -7.84
C TRP A 206 -11.24 13.00 -8.12
N PHE A 207 -11.60 12.77 -9.38
CA PHE A 207 -12.36 11.61 -9.82
C PHE A 207 -11.50 10.69 -10.67
N SER A 208 -11.57 9.39 -10.36
CA SER A 208 -10.80 8.36 -11.06
C SER A 208 -11.59 7.08 -11.26
N ALA A 209 -11.29 6.40 -12.36
CA ALA A 209 -11.82 5.11 -12.76
C ALA A 209 -10.77 4.02 -12.48
N HIS A 210 -10.46 3.19 -13.48
CA HIS A 210 -9.39 2.19 -13.55
C HIS A 210 -9.56 0.94 -12.68
N TYR A 211 -10.06 1.08 -11.45
CA TYR A 211 -10.13 -0.06 -10.53
C TYR A 211 -11.32 -0.99 -10.75
N HIS A 212 -12.32 -0.58 -11.53
CA HIS A 212 -13.53 -1.34 -11.79
C HIS A 212 -14.28 -1.75 -10.51
N LEU A 213 -14.24 -0.90 -9.48
CA LEU A 213 -14.89 -1.13 -8.19
C LEU A 213 -16.08 -0.19 -8.01
N SER A 214 -17.09 -0.67 -7.30
CA SER A 214 -18.28 0.10 -6.98
C SER A 214 -18.06 1.11 -5.85
N HIS A 215 -19.11 1.89 -5.59
CA HIS A 215 -19.16 2.88 -4.52
C HIS A 215 -19.59 2.30 -3.16
N HIS A 216 -19.74 0.97 -3.05
CA HIS A 216 -20.12 0.31 -1.81
C HIS A 216 -18.97 0.24 -0.80
N TYR A 217 -17.72 0.29 -1.28
CA TYR A 217 -16.56 0.30 -0.41
C TYR A 217 -16.45 1.61 0.36
N GLN A 218 -16.07 1.51 1.63
CA GLN A 218 -15.87 2.66 2.52
C GLN A 218 -14.83 3.64 1.95
N ASP A 219 -13.82 3.12 1.28
CA ASP A 219 -12.72 3.82 0.61
C ASP A 219 -12.96 4.02 -0.89
N SER A 220 -14.22 3.92 -1.35
CA SER A 220 -14.61 4.45 -2.67
C SER A 220 -14.69 5.98 -2.70
N HIS A 221 -14.64 6.60 -1.51
CA HIS A 221 -14.44 8.04 -1.29
C HIS A 221 -13.47 8.23 -0.14
N THR A 222 -12.51 9.13 -0.32
CA THR A 222 -11.58 9.52 0.74
C THR A 222 -11.36 11.03 0.75
N TYR A 223 -10.75 11.50 1.83
CA TYR A 223 -10.29 12.88 1.94
C TYR A 223 -8.87 12.89 2.45
N ARG A 224 -7.94 13.34 1.62
CA ARG A 224 -6.49 13.40 1.88
C ARG A 224 -5.93 14.71 1.36
N HIS A 225 -4.99 15.30 2.10
CA HIS A 225 -4.29 16.53 1.72
C HIS A 225 -5.17 17.76 1.39
N GLY A 226 -6.43 17.78 1.81
CA GLY A 226 -7.39 18.84 1.48
C GLY A 226 -8.28 18.54 0.28
N THR A 227 -8.10 17.36 -0.34
CA THR A 227 -8.78 16.93 -1.56
C THR A 227 -9.69 15.74 -1.28
N HIS A 228 -10.90 15.76 -1.83
CA HIS A 228 -11.78 14.60 -1.87
C HIS A 228 -11.47 13.75 -3.10
N PHE A 229 -11.16 12.47 -2.91
CA PHE A 229 -10.96 11.51 -4.00
C PHE A 229 -12.19 10.62 -4.13
N PHE A 230 -12.60 10.32 -5.36
CA PHE A 230 -13.76 9.49 -5.64
C PHE A 230 -13.47 8.45 -6.72
N LEU A 231 -13.84 7.20 -6.45
CA LEU A 231 -14.03 6.20 -7.50
C LEU A 231 -15.32 6.48 -8.27
N THR A 232 -15.28 6.23 -9.58
CA THR A 232 -16.41 6.50 -10.49
C THR A 232 -17.29 5.31 -10.82
N GLY A 233 -16.80 4.08 -10.61
CA GLY A 233 -17.49 2.85 -10.99
C GLY A 233 -17.44 2.55 -12.48
N VAL A 234 -18.09 1.45 -12.87
CA VAL A 234 -18.21 0.96 -14.25
C VAL A 234 -19.69 0.88 -14.62
N HIS A 235 -20.05 1.28 -15.83
CA HIS A 235 -21.45 1.26 -16.26
C HIS A 235 -21.89 -0.12 -16.84
N GLY A 236 -20.95 -0.90 -17.36
CA GLY A 236 -21.11 -2.26 -17.90
C GLY A 236 -20.80 -3.37 -16.90
N SER A 237 -20.83 -4.64 -17.33
CA SER A 237 -20.55 -5.80 -16.47
C SER A 237 -19.07 -6.01 -16.13
N CYS A 238 -18.16 -5.25 -16.76
CA CYS A 238 -16.72 -5.33 -16.51
C CYS A 238 -16.30 -4.88 -15.09
N THR A 239 -17.25 -4.47 -14.25
CA THR A 239 -17.06 -4.30 -12.81
C THR A 239 -16.56 -5.60 -12.15
N ARG A 240 -15.74 -5.47 -11.12
CA ARG A 240 -15.19 -6.61 -10.36
C ARG A 240 -16.11 -7.13 -9.27
N ASP A 241 -17.07 -6.32 -8.84
CA ASP A 241 -17.96 -6.62 -7.72
C ASP A 241 -19.44 -6.74 -8.12
N GLY A 242 -19.73 -6.63 -9.43
CA GLY A 242 -21.06 -6.81 -10.00
C GLY A 242 -21.93 -5.56 -9.99
N TYR A 243 -21.55 -4.46 -9.32
CA TYR A 243 -22.38 -3.26 -9.31
C TYR A 243 -22.04 -2.33 -10.46
N ARG A 244 -23.09 -1.84 -11.13
CA ARG A 244 -23.01 -0.98 -12.32
C ARG A 244 -23.35 0.46 -11.98
N GLN A 245 -22.36 1.34 -11.93
CA GLN A 245 -22.48 2.67 -11.34
C GLN A 245 -21.70 3.74 -12.11
N SER A 246 -22.20 4.97 -12.03
CA SER A 246 -21.52 6.21 -12.44
C SER A 246 -21.62 7.27 -11.33
N ARG A 247 -20.87 8.36 -11.43
CA ARG A 247 -21.00 9.51 -10.52
C ARG A 247 -21.79 10.66 -11.16
N LEU A 248 -22.58 11.35 -10.35
CA LEU A 248 -23.13 12.67 -10.68
C LEU A 248 -22.59 13.69 -9.69
N VAL A 249 -22.13 14.83 -10.17
CA VAL A 249 -21.67 15.95 -9.33
C VAL A 249 -22.58 17.14 -9.57
N ASP A 250 -23.26 17.58 -8.52
CA ASP A 250 -24.07 18.79 -8.55
C ASP A 250 -23.33 19.92 -7.86
N ILE A 251 -22.99 20.94 -8.63
CA ILE A 251 -22.34 22.16 -8.16
C ILE A 251 -23.41 23.25 -8.11
N GLY A 252 -23.91 23.52 -6.90
CA GLY A 252 -24.84 24.60 -6.59
C GLY A 252 -24.13 25.88 -6.14
N GLU A 253 -24.91 26.90 -5.76
CA GLU A 253 -24.35 28.17 -5.26
C GLU A 253 -23.71 28.04 -3.87
N ASN A 254 -24.28 27.17 -3.02
CA ASN A 254 -23.92 27.05 -1.61
C ASN A 254 -23.43 25.65 -1.22
N GLU A 255 -23.61 24.66 -2.10
CA GLU A 255 -23.19 23.28 -1.82
C GLU A 255 -22.70 22.58 -3.08
N THR A 256 -21.86 21.57 -2.88
CA THR A 256 -21.53 20.57 -3.90
C THR A 256 -21.84 19.19 -3.37
N THR A 257 -22.57 18.41 -4.15
CA THR A 257 -22.95 17.04 -3.80
C THR A 257 -22.45 16.06 -4.86
N VAL A 258 -22.08 14.87 -4.41
CA VAL A 258 -21.64 13.76 -5.29
C VAL A 258 -22.58 12.60 -5.06
N HIS A 259 -23.21 12.14 -6.13
CA HIS A 259 -24.21 11.07 -6.10
C HIS A 259 -23.68 9.82 -6.80
N THR A 260 -24.15 8.65 -6.35
CA THR A 260 -24.08 7.41 -7.13
C THR A 260 -25.31 7.34 -8.04
N LEU A 261 -25.09 7.27 -9.35
CA LEU A 261 -26.10 6.83 -10.31
C LEU A 261 -25.96 5.32 -10.50
N ASP A 262 -26.94 4.57 -10.03
CA ASP A 262 -26.97 3.11 -10.15
C ASP A 262 -27.76 2.72 -11.40
N HIS A 263 -27.10 1.98 -12.31
CA HIS A 263 -27.66 1.58 -13.60
C HIS A 263 -28.51 0.30 -13.54
N GLU A 264 -28.49 -0.43 -12.42
CA GLU A 264 -29.38 -1.56 -12.20
C GLU A 264 -30.73 -1.09 -11.66
N ARG A 265 -30.69 -0.18 -10.68
CA ARG A 265 -31.85 0.49 -10.09
C ARG A 265 -32.34 1.66 -10.93
N ARG A 266 -31.54 2.08 -11.92
CA ARG A 266 -31.83 3.15 -12.88
C ARG A 266 -32.16 4.48 -12.20
N GLY A 267 -31.35 4.85 -11.22
CA GLY A 267 -31.61 6.05 -10.41
C GLY A 267 -30.50 6.39 -9.42
N ILE A 268 -30.67 7.52 -8.75
CA ILE A 268 -29.71 8.02 -7.76
C ILE A 268 -29.89 7.30 -6.43
N LEU A 269 -28.79 6.81 -5.85
CA LEU A 269 -28.77 6.24 -4.51
C LEU A 269 -28.45 7.30 -3.46
N ALA A 270 -29.48 7.73 -2.73
CA ALA A 270 -29.33 8.70 -1.64
C ALA A 270 -28.37 8.20 -0.54
N SER A 271 -28.38 6.90 -0.23
CA SER A 271 -27.53 6.29 0.81
C SER A 271 -26.03 6.30 0.48
N GLN A 272 -25.67 6.51 -0.78
CA GLN A 272 -24.27 6.59 -1.25
C GLN A 272 -23.96 7.98 -1.83
N SER A 273 -24.86 8.93 -1.61
CA SER A 273 -24.61 10.31 -1.95
C SER A 273 -23.77 10.94 -0.85
N TRP A 274 -22.74 11.66 -1.25
CA TRP A 274 -21.91 12.46 -0.38
C TRP A 274 -22.32 13.93 -0.49
N SER A 275 -22.46 14.59 0.65
CA SER A 275 -22.62 16.04 0.77
C SER A 275 -21.94 16.48 2.05
N GLU A 276 -21.21 17.59 1.99
CA GLU A 276 -20.65 18.24 3.19
C GLU A 276 -21.32 19.59 3.49
N GLY A 277 -22.42 19.91 2.80
CA GLY A 277 -23.17 21.16 2.98
C GLY A 277 -22.32 22.42 2.78
N ARG A 278 -21.33 22.35 1.89
CA ARG A 278 -20.31 23.39 1.64
C ARG A 278 -19.91 23.44 0.17
N THR A 279 -19.33 24.56 -0.21
CA THR A 279 -18.77 24.79 -1.56
C THR A 279 -17.30 24.39 -1.66
N PRO A 280 -16.80 24.11 -2.89
CA PRO A 280 -15.38 23.92 -3.20
C PRO A 280 -14.46 25.01 -2.61
N ALA A 281 -14.90 26.27 -2.61
CA ALA A 281 -14.14 27.39 -2.07
C ALA A 281 -13.95 27.31 -0.54
N GLU A 282 -14.93 26.77 0.18
CA GLU A 282 -14.87 26.64 1.64
C GLU A 282 -13.96 25.48 2.09
N TRP A 283 -13.74 24.46 1.26
CA TRP A 283 -12.83 23.35 1.57
C TRP A 283 -11.36 23.77 1.56
N MET A 284 -10.97 24.72 0.71
CA MET A 284 -9.60 25.26 0.66
C MET A 284 -9.11 25.79 2.01
N LEU A 285 -10.03 26.22 2.90
CA LEU A 285 -9.71 26.87 4.17
C LEU A 285 -9.44 25.87 5.33
N ARG A 286 -9.56 24.56 5.12
CA ARG A 286 -9.33 23.55 6.17
C ARG A 286 -8.21 22.58 5.80
N LYS A 287 -7.01 22.81 6.37
CA LYS A 287 -5.97 21.78 6.54
C LYS A 287 -5.67 21.60 8.03
N LEU A 288 -6.53 20.86 8.75
CA LEU A 288 -6.29 20.52 10.15
C LEU A 288 -6.58 19.03 10.41
N LEU A 289 -5.48 18.27 10.52
CA LEU A 289 -5.23 16.94 11.11
C LEU A 289 -6.23 15.79 10.85
N LYS A 290 -5.70 14.66 10.32
CA LYS A 290 -6.45 13.43 10.05
C LYS A 290 -5.52 12.20 10.07
N ARG A 291 -6.15 11.01 10.17
CA ARG A 291 -5.57 9.65 10.06
C ARG A 291 -4.32 9.61 9.17
N THR A 292 -3.27 8.94 9.64
CA THR A 292 -1.92 9.09 9.08
C THR A 292 -1.52 8.03 8.07
N ALA A 293 -2.03 6.79 8.16
CA ALA A 293 -2.11 5.91 6.99
C ALA A 293 -2.98 4.65 7.14
N SER A 294 -3.35 3.96 6.06
CA SER A 294 -3.76 2.54 6.04
C SER A 294 -3.63 2.03 4.62
N CYS A 295 -3.06 0.84 4.44
CA CYS A 295 -2.69 0.30 3.14
C CYS A 295 -3.16 -1.16 3.04
N PRO A 296 -4.17 -1.50 2.22
CA PRO A 296 -4.53 -2.90 1.99
C PRO A 296 -3.42 -3.59 1.18
N VAL A 297 -2.80 -4.64 1.73
CA VAL A 297 -1.75 -5.41 1.02
C VAL A 297 -2.29 -6.78 0.62
N GLY A 298 -2.25 -7.08 -0.68
CA GLY A 298 -2.61 -8.39 -1.20
C GLY A 298 -4.02 -8.87 -0.87
N ALA A 299 -4.22 -10.18 -0.99
CA ALA A 299 -5.47 -10.88 -0.67
C ALA A 299 -5.25 -11.97 0.39
N GLY A 300 -4.21 -11.82 1.22
CA GLY A 300 -3.84 -12.81 2.21
C GLY A 300 -3.06 -12.21 3.37
N PRO A 301 -3.09 -12.86 4.55
CA PRO A 301 -2.46 -12.33 5.76
C PRO A 301 -0.95 -12.21 5.59
N LEU A 302 -0.35 -11.29 6.35
CA LEU A 302 1.10 -11.16 6.41
C LEU A 302 1.76 -12.38 7.01
N LEU A 303 2.88 -12.78 6.43
CA LEU A 303 3.74 -13.81 6.99
C LEU A 303 4.41 -13.29 8.26
N ARG A 304 4.60 -14.18 9.25
CA ARG A 304 5.23 -13.85 10.55
C ARG A 304 6.55 -13.09 10.40
N ASN A 305 7.38 -13.47 9.43
CA ASN A 305 8.67 -12.83 9.08
C ASN A 305 8.62 -12.12 7.73
N GLY A 306 7.42 -11.77 7.27
CA GLY A 306 7.20 -11.15 5.97
C GLY A 306 7.45 -9.65 5.92
N LEU A 307 7.73 -8.99 7.04
CA LEU A 307 7.89 -7.55 7.09
C LEU A 307 9.36 -7.14 7.14
N LEU A 308 9.80 -6.39 6.14
CA LEU A 308 11.17 -5.92 5.97
C LEU A 308 11.18 -4.40 5.81
N ALA A 309 11.89 -3.68 6.67
CA ALA A 309 12.08 -2.24 6.52
C ALA A 309 13.07 -1.92 5.39
N LEU A 310 12.75 -0.89 4.60
CA LEU A 310 13.62 -0.30 3.60
C LEU A 310 14.05 1.12 4.04
N PRO A 311 15.13 1.68 3.48
CA PRO A 311 15.42 3.10 3.63
C PRO A 311 14.26 3.97 3.11
N GLY A 312 14.09 5.17 3.66
CA GLY A 312 13.09 6.12 3.17
C GLY A 312 11.64 5.82 3.61
N GLN A 313 11.45 5.19 4.78
CA GLN A 313 10.13 4.92 5.39
C GLN A 313 9.25 3.92 4.61
N ALA A 314 9.78 3.19 3.63
CA ALA A 314 9.08 2.11 2.95
C ALA A 314 9.32 0.74 3.64
N PHE A 315 8.44 -0.22 3.36
CA PHE A 315 8.55 -1.60 3.84
C PHE A 315 8.24 -2.57 2.72
N ILE A 316 8.82 -3.77 2.75
CA ILE A 316 8.30 -4.92 2.01
C ILE A 316 7.45 -5.74 2.96
N ALA A 317 6.24 -6.10 2.53
CA ALA A 317 5.30 -6.90 3.27
C ALA A 317 4.97 -8.17 2.48
N ALA A 318 5.45 -9.33 2.94
CA ALA A 318 5.18 -10.63 2.33
C ALA A 318 3.90 -11.25 2.90
N SER A 319 3.03 -11.70 2.01
CA SER A 319 1.72 -12.25 2.33
C SER A 319 1.62 -13.74 2.00
N GLU A 320 0.67 -14.41 2.63
CA GLU A 320 0.45 -15.84 2.49
C GLU A 320 -0.01 -16.27 1.09
N ASP A 321 -0.49 -15.35 0.27
CA ASP A 321 -0.81 -15.58 -1.14
C ASP A 321 0.44 -15.66 -2.05
N GLY A 322 1.64 -15.49 -1.47
CA GLY A 322 2.93 -15.64 -2.14
C GLY A 322 3.57 -14.33 -2.60
N TYR A 323 2.87 -13.21 -2.46
CA TYR A 323 3.37 -11.92 -2.90
C TYR A 323 4.20 -11.21 -1.82
N SER A 324 5.01 -10.25 -2.25
CA SER A 324 5.73 -9.34 -1.38
C SER A 324 5.53 -7.91 -1.90
N TRP A 325 4.88 -7.06 -1.10
CA TRP A 325 4.36 -5.76 -1.50
C TRP A 325 5.26 -4.64 -0.98
N GLU A 326 5.61 -3.63 -1.79
CA GLU A 326 6.23 -2.42 -1.25
C GLU A 326 5.14 -1.51 -0.69
N VAL A 327 5.16 -1.31 0.63
CA VAL A 327 4.23 -0.45 1.34
C VAL A 327 4.91 0.89 1.60
N ARG A 328 4.22 1.97 1.26
CA ARG A 328 4.63 3.35 1.52
C ARG A 328 3.63 4.02 2.45
N PRO A 329 3.84 3.89 3.77
CA PRO A 329 2.98 4.51 4.79
C PRO A 329 2.74 6.00 4.57
N GLU A 330 3.77 6.80 4.28
CA GLU A 330 3.61 8.25 4.08
C GLU A 330 2.55 8.59 3.00
N HIS A 331 2.35 7.68 2.05
CA HIS A 331 1.46 7.88 0.92
C HIS A 331 0.23 6.98 0.97
N GLU A 332 -0.08 6.31 2.08
CA GLU A 332 -1.22 5.36 2.15
C GLU A 332 -1.26 4.40 0.94
N ALA A 333 -0.10 4.01 0.43
CA ALA A 333 0.00 3.34 -0.85
C ALA A 333 0.70 2.00 -0.72
N VAL A 334 0.26 1.08 -1.56
CA VAL A 334 0.98 -0.16 -1.87
C VAL A 334 1.43 -0.09 -3.31
N MET A 335 2.72 -0.31 -3.52
CA MET A 335 3.43 -0.19 -4.78
C MET A 335 3.95 -1.56 -5.18
N GLY A 336 3.55 -2.00 -6.37
CA GLY A 336 4.13 -3.20 -6.99
C GLY A 336 4.01 -4.48 -6.18
N THR A 337 4.45 -5.59 -6.78
CA THR A 337 4.72 -6.83 -6.04
C THR A 337 6.02 -7.44 -6.49
N LEU A 338 6.89 -7.77 -5.55
CA LEU A 338 7.95 -8.73 -5.78
C LEU A 338 7.29 -10.11 -5.83
N HIS A 339 6.83 -10.51 -7.02
CA HIS A 339 6.08 -11.75 -7.19
C HIS A 339 7.01 -12.96 -7.11
N VAL A 340 6.95 -13.64 -5.97
CA VAL A 340 7.59 -14.94 -5.76
C VAL A 340 6.48 -16.00 -5.90
N LYS A 341 6.53 -16.84 -6.94
CA LYS A 341 5.47 -17.86 -7.17
C LYS A 341 5.19 -18.76 -5.95
N ALA A 342 6.15 -18.87 -5.03
CA ALA A 342 6.02 -19.53 -3.75
C ALA A 342 6.18 -18.53 -2.61
N LYS A 343 5.50 -18.78 -1.48
CA LYS A 343 5.57 -17.92 -0.29
C LYS A 343 7.03 -17.68 0.13
N ALA A 344 7.41 -16.41 0.29
CA ALA A 344 8.71 -16.04 0.82
C ALA A 344 8.71 -16.26 2.33
N HIS A 345 9.60 -17.10 2.86
CA HIS A 345 9.61 -17.40 4.31
C HIS A 345 10.56 -16.49 5.09
N ALA A 346 11.50 -15.86 4.38
CA ALA A 346 12.40 -14.87 4.93
C ALA A 346 12.74 -13.80 3.88
N LEU A 347 12.94 -12.57 4.36
CA LEU A 347 13.40 -11.43 3.58
C LEU A 347 14.51 -10.71 4.35
N ALA A 348 15.47 -10.12 3.64
CA ALA A 348 16.47 -9.24 4.23
C ALA A 348 16.85 -8.11 3.26
N TYR A 349 17.17 -6.94 3.80
CA TYR A 349 17.67 -5.80 3.05
C TYR A 349 19.15 -5.60 3.40
N SER A 350 20.02 -5.52 2.40
CA SER A 350 21.43 -5.21 2.59
C SER A 350 21.98 -4.36 1.44
N GLU A 351 22.50 -3.17 1.77
CA GLU A 351 23.13 -2.21 0.84
C GLU A 351 22.42 -2.05 -0.51
N GLY A 352 21.14 -1.68 -0.48
CA GLY A 352 20.38 -1.44 -1.71
C GLY A 352 19.88 -2.71 -2.38
N ARG A 353 19.97 -3.88 -1.74
CA ARG A 353 19.48 -5.16 -2.28
C ARG A 353 18.45 -5.79 -1.37
N ILE A 354 17.46 -6.42 -2.00
CA ILE A 354 16.45 -7.23 -1.33
C ILE A 354 16.79 -8.70 -1.60
N TRP A 355 17.07 -9.42 -0.52
CA TRP A 355 17.27 -10.86 -0.50
C TRP A 355 15.98 -11.55 -0.09
N SER A 356 15.65 -12.64 -0.77
CA SER A 356 14.42 -13.39 -0.53
C SER A 356 14.67 -14.88 -0.55
N ALA A 357 14.01 -15.61 0.34
CA ALA A 357 14.07 -17.05 0.39
C ALA A 357 12.67 -17.70 0.28
N TRP A 358 12.55 -18.73 -0.56
CA TRP A 358 11.31 -19.49 -0.74
C TRP A 358 11.62 -20.96 -1.02
N GLY A 359 11.16 -21.85 -0.15
CA GLY A 359 11.57 -23.27 -0.21
C GLY A 359 13.09 -23.39 -0.20
N ARG A 360 13.66 -24.07 -1.19
CA ARG A 360 15.12 -24.23 -1.36
C ARG A 360 15.79 -23.10 -2.14
N TRP A 361 15.08 -22.06 -2.51
CA TRP A 361 15.64 -20.99 -3.33
C TRP A 361 16.04 -19.80 -2.48
N LEU A 362 17.20 -19.23 -2.81
CA LEU A 362 17.65 -17.92 -2.35
C LEU A 362 17.86 -17.04 -3.57
N GLY A 363 17.34 -15.82 -3.53
CA GLY A 363 17.53 -14.88 -4.63
C GLY A 363 17.65 -13.43 -4.17
N VAL A 364 18.06 -12.59 -5.11
CA VAL A 364 18.41 -11.19 -4.85
C VAL A 364 18.04 -10.26 -6.01
N CYS A 365 17.40 -9.14 -5.70
CA CYS A 365 17.16 -8.04 -6.64
C CYS A 365 17.71 -6.73 -6.07
N GLU A 366 17.99 -5.76 -6.94
CA GLU A 366 18.30 -4.41 -6.49
C GLU A 366 17.00 -3.76 -5.98
N ALA A 367 17.06 -3.11 -4.83
CA ALA A 367 15.93 -2.44 -4.20
C ALA A 367 15.43 -1.22 -4.97
N ASN A 368 16.22 -0.72 -5.94
CA ASN A 368 15.84 0.39 -6.82
C ASN A 368 15.50 -0.08 -8.24
N ASP A 369 15.59 -1.37 -8.55
CA ASP A 369 15.24 -1.88 -9.88
C ASP A 369 13.72 -1.78 -10.10
N PRO A 370 13.22 -0.93 -11.03
CA PRO A 370 11.79 -0.80 -11.30
C PRO A 370 11.19 -2.13 -11.81
N GLY A 371 12.00 -2.96 -12.47
CA GLY A 371 11.62 -4.28 -12.96
C GLY A 371 11.29 -5.29 -11.86
N ARG A 372 11.65 -5.01 -10.59
CA ARG A 372 11.37 -5.92 -9.46
C ARG A 372 9.88 -6.14 -9.20
N PHE A 373 9.03 -5.27 -9.76
CA PHE A 373 7.58 -5.34 -9.62
C PHE A 373 6.84 -5.68 -10.92
N VAL A 374 7.55 -5.69 -12.05
CA VAL A 374 6.95 -5.86 -13.38
C VAL A 374 6.56 -7.32 -13.63
N ARG A 375 5.38 -7.53 -14.23
CA ARG A 375 4.89 -8.83 -14.67
C ARG A 375 5.70 -9.35 -15.86
N LYS A 376 6.81 -10.05 -15.63
CA LYS A 376 7.43 -10.86 -16.70
C LYS A 376 6.65 -12.18 -16.85
N ALA A 377 6.10 -12.43 -18.03
CA ALA A 377 5.40 -13.67 -18.36
C ALA A 377 6.31 -14.91 -18.24
N ILE A 378 7.63 -14.72 -18.33
CA ILE A 378 8.65 -15.77 -18.31
C ILE A 378 9.80 -15.29 -17.41
N GLY A 379 10.05 -16.01 -16.30
CA GLY A 379 11.08 -15.69 -15.31
C GLY A 379 10.54 -14.92 -14.11
N GLY A 380 10.25 -15.63 -13.02
CA GLY A 380 9.89 -14.97 -11.75
C GLY A 380 11.07 -14.20 -11.19
N VAL A 381 10.82 -12.99 -10.68
CA VAL A 381 11.77 -12.19 -9.91
C VAL A 381 11.99 -12.88 -8.54
N PRO A 382 13.22 -12.88 -7.99
CA PRO A 382 14.45 -12.31 -8.52
C PRO A 382 15.04 -13.15 -9.68
N GLU A 383 15.59 -12.45 -10.67
CA GLU A 383 16.31 -13.07 -11.79
C GLU A 383 17.56 -13.80 -11.30
N ARG A 384 18.25 -13.21 -10.32
CA ARG A 384 19.41 -13.81 -9.64
C ARG A 384 18.92 -14.70 -8.52
N ARG A 385 19.06 -16.01 -8.68
CA ARG A 385 18.72 -17.01 -7.67
C ARG A 385 19.59 -18.25 -7.75
N THR A 386 19.73 -18.92 -6.62
CA THR A 386 20.42 -20.21 -6.50
C THR A 386 19.54 -21.18 -5.72
N GLU A 387 19.60 -22.46 -6.09
CA GLU A 387 18.93 -23.54 -5.35
C GLU A 387 19.90 -24.11 -4.32
N LEU A 388 19.41 -24.26 -3.09
CA LEU A 388 20.13 -24.78 -1.94
C LEU A 388 19.79 -26.24 -1.70
N ALA A 389 20.67 -26.95 -0.99
CA ALA A 389 20.40 -28.33 -0.56
C ALA A 389 19.21 -28.42 0.41
N SER A 390 19.08 -27.40 1.28
CA SER A 390 18.04 -27.31 2.31
C SER A 390 17.38 -25.93 2.29
N PRO A 391 16.10 -25.82 2.69
CA PRO A 391 15.40 -24.54 2.78
C PRO A 391 16.08 -23.53 3.71
N VAL A 392 16.05 -22.25 3.34
CA VAL A 392 16.43 -21.17 4.26
C VAL A 392 15.30 -20.97 5.25
N VAL A 393 15.65 -20.91 6.54
CA VAL A 393 14.68 -20.69 7.62
C VAL A 393 14.61 -19.21 8.00
N VAL A 394 15.77 -18.54 8.08
CA VAL A 394 15.88 -17.12 8.46
C VAL A 394 16.99 -16.42 7.68
N LEU A 395 16.81 -15.12 7.44
CA LEU A 395 17.75 -14.23 6.76
C LEU A 395 18.06 -13.01 7.64
N ALA A 396 19.29 -12.51 7.59
CA ALA A 396 19.72 -11.26 8.21
C ALA A 396 20.68 -10.50 7.30
N ALA A 397 20.63 -9.17 7.36
CA ALA A 397 21.51 -8.31 6.56
C ALA A 397 22.99 -8.61 6.84
N GLY A 398 23.78 -8.84 5.77
CA GLY A 398 25.22 -9.03 5.86
C GLY A 398 26.03 -7.81 5.41
N PRO A 399 27.36 -7.83 5.57
CA PRO A 399 28.23 -6.76 5.12
C PRO A 399 28.32 -6.72 3.59
N ASN A 400 28.57 -5.55 3.01
CA ASN A 400 28.87 -5.37 1.58
C ASN A 400 27.74 -5.87 0.65
N GLY A 401 26.49 -5.73 1.08
CA GLY A 401 25.31 -6.16 0.32
C GLY A 401 25.07 -7.68 0.34
N ALA A 402 25.79 -8.42 1.17
CA ALA A 402 25.59 -9.84 1.41
C ALA A 402 24.41 -10.11 2.36
N VAL A 403 24.02 -11.38 2.50
CA VAL A 403 23.02 -11.81 3.49
C VAL A 403 23.54 -13.02 4.26
N TRP A 404 23.29 -13.01 5.56
CA TRP A 404 23.52 -14.17 6.43
C TRP A 404 22.25 -14.97 6.45
N PHE A 405 22.37 -16.29 6.38
CA PHE A 405 21.21 -17.15 6.39
C PHE A 405 21.48 -18.44 7.14
N ALA A 406 20.42 -18.97 7.75
CA ALA A 406 20.45 -20.26 8.40
C ALA A 406 19.55 -21.24 7.65
N ASN A 407 20.06 -22.44 7.42
CA ASN A 407 19.27 -23.61 7.04
C ASN A 407 19.55 -24.73 8.04
N ASP A 408 18.60 -25.66 8.24
CA ASP A 408 18.62 -26.85 9.12
C ASP A 408 19.59 -26.85 10.32
N SER A 409 20.90 -26.90 10.04
CA SER A 409 21.99 -27.04 11.00
C SER A 409 23.21 -26.13 10.74
N HIS A 410 23.16 -25.19 9.79
CA HIS A 410 24.34 -24.38 9.42
C HIS A 410 24.04 -22.90 9.21
N LEU A 411 25.03 -22.08 9.55
CA LEU A 411 25.11 -20.67 9.20
C LEU A 411 25.88 -20.50 7.89
N TRP A 412 25.36 -19.65 7.02
CA TRP A 412 25.93 -19.35 5.71
C TRP A 412 25.97 -17.85 5.46
N LEU A 413 26.91 -17.45 4.61
CA LEU A 413 26.97 -16.13 3.98
C LEU A 413 26.72 -16.28 2.49
N ALA A 414 25.70 -15.59 1.98
CA ALA A 414 25.46 -15.45 0.55
C ALA A 414 25.90 -14.06 0.09
N LYS A 415 26.74 -14.00 -0.95
CA LYS A 415 27.23 -12.76 -1.55
C LYS A 415 27.09 -12.83 -3.07
N LEU A 416 26.90 -11.68 -3.71
CA LEU A 416 27.00 -11.60 -5.16
C LEU A 416 28.47 -11.47 -5.55
N GLU A 417 28.93 -12.33 -6.45
CA GLU A 417 30.25 -12.16 -7.07
C GLU A 417 30.18 -11.14 -8.19
N ALA A 418 31.27 -10.39 -8.40
CA ALA A 418 31.35 -9.49 -9.55
C ALA A 418 31.36 -10.35 -10.82
N GLY A 419 30.35 -10.18 -11.68
CA GLY A 419 30.34 -10.82 -12.99
C GLY A 419 31.47 -10.29 -13.88
N GLU A 420 31.97 -11.13 -14.79
CA GLU A 420 32.95 -10.68 -15.79
C GLU A 420 32.33 -9.57 -16.67
N ALA A 421 33.03 -8.44 -16.80
CA ALA A 421 32.75 -7.35 -17.73
C ALA A 421 31.26 -6.96 -17.91
N GLY A 422 30.55 -6.73 -16.80
CA GLY A 422 29.15 -6.30 -16.82
C GLY A 422 28.12 -7.44 -16.89
N GLY A 423 28.57 -8.70 -16.78
CA GLY A 423 27.71 -9.86 -16.62
C GLY A 423 26.98 -9.89 -15.28
N VAL A 424 25.87 -10.65 -15.24
CA VAL A 424 25.08 -10.88 -14.03
C VAL A 424 25.88 -11.74 -13.06
N GLY A 425 26.21 -11.19 -11.88
CA GLY A 425 26.94 -11.92 -10.84
C GLY A 425 26.16 -13.12 -10.29
N GLU A 426 26.84 -14.24 -10.08
CA GLU A 426 26.27 -15.42 -9.40
C GLU A 426 26.25 -15.23 -7.87
N ILE A 427 25.34 -15.95 -7.20
CA ILE A 427 25.28 -15.97 -5.73
C ILE A 427 26.30 -17.01 -5.23
N ALA A 428 27.42 -16.53 -4.67
CA ALA A 428 28.37 -17.37 -3.97
C ALA A 428 27.92 -17.64 -2.54
N LEU A 429 28.04 -18.90 -2.14
CA LEU A 429 27.64 -19.40 -0.83
C LEU A 429 28.87 -19.84 -0.05
N VAL A 430 29.05 -19.28 1.15
CA VAL A 430 30.13 -19.63 2.07
C VAL A 430 29.50 -20.20 3.33
N ARG A 431 29.77 -21.46 3.63
CA ARG A 431 29.40 -22.05 4.91
C ARG A 431 30.32 -21.50 5.99
N LEU A 432 29.74 -20.95 7.04
CA LEU A 432 30.48 -20.32 8.13
C LEU A 432 30.63 -21.29 9.31
N ASP A 433 29.51 -21.81 9.83
CA ASP A 433 29.53 -22.62 11.04
C ASP A 433 28.31 -23.55 11.14
N SER A 434 28.31 -24.44 12.13
CA SER A 434 27.15 -25.24 12.52
C SER A 434 26.33 -24.49 13.57
N LEU A 435 25.01 -24.61 13.53
CA LEU A 435 24.11 -23.93 14.46
C LEU A 435 24.04 -24.70 15.79
N PRO A 436 23.92 -23.99 16.94
CA PRO A 436 23.70 -24.62 18.24
C PRO A 436 22.32 -25.29 18.37
N GLY A 437 21.39 -24.95 17.48
CA GLY A 437 20.06 -25.54 17.37
C GLY A 437 19.27 -25.00 16.17
N PRO A 438 18.00 -25.42 16.01
CA PRO A 438 17.12 -24.91 14.96
C PRO A 438 16.97 -23.38 15.06
N ALA A 439 17.18 -22.68 13.95
CA ALA A 439 17.09 -21.24 13.91
C ALA A 439 15.63 -20.76 13.93
N GLU A 440 15.31 -19.83 14.83
CA GLU A 440 13.99 -19.19 14.94
C GLU A 440 14.02 -17.74 14.47
N SER A 441 15.12 -17.04 14.76
CA SER A 441 15.38 -15.67 14.31
C SER A 441 16.87 -15.47 14.11
N LEU A 442 17.22 -14.64 13.12
CA LEU A 442 18.59 -14.23 12.84
C LEU A 442 18.60 -12.72 12.68
N VAL A 443 19.50 -12.05 13.38
CA VAL A 443 19.74 -10.61 13.22
C VAL A 443 21.23 -10.37 13.11
N ALA A 444 21.61 -9.32 12.40
CA ALA A 444 23.01 -8.97 12.20
C ALA A 444 23.14 -7.46 12.08
N ASP A 445 24.26 -6.96 12.58
CA ASP A 445 24.58 -5.54 12.66
C ASP A 445 26.08 -5.39 12.92
N SER A 446 26.72 -4.41 12.28
CA SER A 446 28.12 -4.04 12.50
C SER A 446 29.12 -5.22 12.47
N GLY A 447 28.85 -6.22 11.62
CA GLY A 447 29.68 -7.42 11.46
C GLY A 447 29.46 -8.53 12.50
N SER A 448 28.61 -8.31 13.50
CA SER A 448 28.16 -9.36 14.43
C SER A 448 26.83 -9.97 13.96
N CYS A 449 26.63 -11.25 14.28
CA CYS A 449 25.38 -11.95 14.03
C CYS A 449 24.90 -12.64 15.29
N TRP A 450 23.59 -12.60 15.49
CA TRP A 450 22.92 -13.19 16.63
C TRP A 450 21.81 -14.11 16.16
N LEU A 451 21.67 -15.22 16.88
CA LEU A 451 20.73 -16.28 16.59
C LEU A 451 19.82 -16.50 17.80
N LEU A 452 18.53 -16.63 17.53
CA LEU A 452 17.57 -17.17 18.49
C LEU A 452 17.32 -18.64 18.15
N SER A 453 17.51 -19.52 19.12
CA SER A 453 17.23 -20.95 18.99
C SER A 453 16.70 -21.51 20.30
N LYS A 454 15.51 -22.12 20.27
CA LYS A 454 14.87 -22.78 21.43
C LYS A 454 14.82 -21.88 22.66
N GLY A 455 14.44 -20.63 22.47
CA GLY A 455 14.35 -19.67 23.58
C GLY A 455 15.68 -19.13 24.09
N GLN A 456 16.81 -19.43 23.43
CA GLN A 456 18.14 -18.97 23.81
C GLN A 456 18.77 -18.11 22.71
N ALA A 457 19.43 -17.04 23.13
CA ALA A 457 20.16 -16.14 22.24
C ALA A 457 21.65 -16.47 22.22
N TYR A 458 22.22 -16.50 21.02
CA TYR A 458 23.63 -16.77 20.76
C TYR A 458 24.22 -15.64 19.94
N ARG A 459 25.50 -15.36 20.14
CA ARG A 459 26.30 -14.47 19.30
C ARG A 459 27.35 -15.29 18.57
N TRP A 460 27.51 -15.08 17.27
CA TRP A 460 28.61 -15.65 16.52
C TRP A 460 29.80 -14.68 16.52
N ASN A 461 30.99 -15.17 16.89
CA ASN A 461 32.22 -14.38 17.01
C ASN A 461 33.27 -14.72 15.94
N GLU A 462 32.83 -15.29 14.80
CA GLU A 462 33.65 -15.83 13.70
C GLU A 462 34.31 -17.19 13.97
N GLU A 463 34.51 -17.58 15.23
CA GLU A 463 35.12 -18.88 15.60
C GLU A 463 34.10 -19.87 16.17
N GLU A 464 33.15 -19.38 16.97
CA GLU A 464 32.14 -20.20 17.63
C GLU A 464 30.86 -19.41 17.98
N TRP A 465 29.84 -20.14 18.44
CA TRP A 465 28.64 -19.58 19.02
C TRP A 465 28.78 -19.40 20.53
N GLU A 466 28.82 -18.14 20.97
CA GLU A 466 28.78 -17.78 22.37
C GLU A 466 27.33 -17.64 22.84
N SER A 467 26.92 -18.46 23.82
CA SER A 467 25.62 -18.29 24.47
C SER A 467 25.61 -16.99 25.28
N LEU A 468 24.56 -16.19 25.11
CA LEU A 468 24.40 -14.98 25.91
C LEU A 468 24.03 -15.29 27.38
N GLY A 469 23.73 -16.55 27.73
CA GLY A 469 23.56 -16.95 29.14
C GLY A 469 22.42 -16.21 29.86
N VAL A 470 21.36 -15.84 29.14
CA VAL A 470 20.26 -15.06 29.69
C VAL A 470 19.27 -15.98 30.40
N ALA A 471 18.91 -15.65 31.63
CA ALA A 471 17.86 -16.35 32.36
C ALA A 471 16.48 -15.92 31.83
N GLY A 472 15.67 -16.89 31.41
CA GLY A 472 14.32 -16.66 30.85
C GLY A 472 14.19 -17.19 29.42
N ASN A 473 12.95 -17.23 28.91
CA ASN A 473 12.68 -17.63 27.54
C ASN A 473 12.81 -16.40 26.62
N VAL A 474 13.86 -16.34 25.80
CA VAL A 474 14.00 -15.28 24.78
C VAL A 474 12.99 -15.58 23.67
N VAL A 475 12.11 -14.63 23.35
CA VAL A 475 11.06 -14.83 22.33
C VAL A 475 11.23 -13.94 21.09
N ASP A 476 12.09 -12.92 21.16
CA ASP A 476 12.55 -12.17 19.98
C ASP A 476 13.93 -11.55 20.24
N ILE A 477 14.66 -11.27 19.15
CA ILE A 477 15.98 -10.61 19.16
C ILE A 477 16.02 -9.50 18.12
N LYS A 478 16.67 -8.39 18.46
CA LYS A 478 16.96 -7.27 17.54
C LYS A 478 18.40 -6.83 17.73
N ALA A 479 19.06 -6.42 16.66
CA ALA A 479 20.42 -5.91 16.71
C ALA A 479 20.50 -4.53 16.07
N ARG A 480 21.33 -3.66 16.64
CA ARG A 480 21.53 -2.29 16.20
C ARG A 480 22.79 -1.68 16.81
N ASP A 481 23.58 -0.98 15.99
CA ASP A 481 24.75 -0.21 16.41
C ASP A 481 25.71 -1.02 17.34
N GLY A 482 25.90 -2.31 17.03
CA GLY A 482 26.70 -3.27 17.79
C GLY A 482 26.06 -3.80 19.07
N ALA A 483 24.85 -3.35 19.41
CA ALA A 483 24.05 -3.84 20.52
C ALA A 483 23.05 -4.91 20.08
N VAL A 484 22.68 -5.77 21.02
CA VAL A 484 21.57 -6.70 20.88
C VAL A 484 20.52 -6.42 21.96
N THR A 485 19.28 -6.34 21.54
CA THR A 485 18.10 -6.23 22.38
C THR A 485 17.39 -7.58 22.39
N LEU A 486 17.23 -8.14 23.58
CA LEU A 486 16.55 -9.41 23.79
C LEU A 486 15.21 -9.18 24.48
N LEU A 487 14.18 -9.78 23.91
CA LEU A 487 12.88 -9.86 24.56
C LEU A 487 12.77 -11.19 25.29
N LEU A 488 12.57 -11.11 26.60
CA LEU A 488 12.37 -12.25 27.48
C LEU A 488 10.93 -12.29 27.98
N GLU A 489 10.35 -13.48 28.02
CA GLU A 489 9.10 -13.75 28.71
C GLU A 489 9.37 -14.53 30.00
N GLU A 490 8.95 -13.97 31.14
CA GLU A 490 9.13 -14.62 32.44
C GLU A 490 7.99 -14.26 33.41
N GLY A 491 7.23 -15.25 33.87
CA GLY A 491 6.22 -15.08 34.91
C GLY A 491 5.13 -14.04 34.59
N GLY A 492 4.75 -13.89 33.32
CA GLY A 492 3.77 -12.89 32.89
C GLY A 492 4.31 -11.45 32.88
N LYS A 493 5.62 -11.28 32.81
CA LYS A 493 6.30 -10.01 32.53
C LYS A 493 7.12 -10.14 31.25
N LEU A 494 7.28 -9.03 30.55
CA LEU A 494 8.29 -8.91 29.50
C LEU A 494 9.50 -8.20 30.09
N ARG A 495 10.67 -8.78 29.86
CA ARG A 495 11.95 -8.15 30.22
C ARG A 495 12.69 -7.85 28.93
N LEU A 496 13.10 -6.61 28.78
CA LEU A 496 13.95 -6.17 27.68
C LEU A 496 15.37 -6.06 28.20
N LEU A 497 16.26 -6.85 27.65
CA LEU A 497 17.68 -6.83 27.98
C LEU A 497 18.44 -6.24 26.80
N ASP A 498 18.90 -5.01 26.96
CA ASP A 498 19.83 -4.37 26.03
C ASP A 498 21.26 -4.69 26.47
N ARG A 499 22.04 -5.28 25.57
CA ARG A 499 23.46 -5.52 25.77
C ARG A 499 24.29 -4.73 24.79
N HIS A 500 25.18 -3.90 25.31
CA HIS A 500 26.13 -3.12 24.52
C HIS A 500 27.54 -3.26 25.13
N GLY A 501 28.42 -3.99 24.46
CA GLY A 501 29.74 -4.34 25.01
C GLY A 501 29.61 -5.09 26.34
N ASN A 502 30.27 -4.60 27.39
CA ASN A 502 30.20 -5.17 28.75
C ASN A 502 29.03 -4.61 29.59
N GLY A 503 28.24 -3.68 29.03
CA GLY A 503 27.11 -3.07 29.72
C GLY A 503 25.82 -3.83 29.45
N GLU A 504 25.07 -4.10 30.51
CA GLU A 504 23.71 -4.62 30.43
C GLU A 504 22.75 -3.57 30.98
N SER A 505 21.63 -3.36 30.28
CA SER A 505 20.52 -2.61 30.85
C SER A 505 19.24 -3.42 30.72
N LEU A 506 18.64 -3.68 31.87
CA LEU A 506 17.39 -4.42 31.97
C LEU A 506 16.25 -3.44 32.16
N LEU A 507 15.23 -3.57 31.34
CA LEU A 507 13.94 -2.96 31.58
C LEU A 507 12.89 -4.04 31.80
N GLU A 508 12.28 -4.04 32.98
CA GLU A 508 11.09 -4.86 33.22
C GLU A 508 9.83 -4.08 32.86
N VAL A 509 8.98 -4.68 32.03
CA VAL A 509 7.69 -4.12 31.67
C VAL A 509 6.59 -5.13 32.06
N PRO A 510 5.78 -4.87 33.10
CA PRO A 510 4.80 -5.83 33.60
C PRO A 510 3.62 -5.96 32.63
N LEU A 511 3.22 -7.16 32.19
CA LEU A 511 2.14 -7.27 31.20
C LEU A 511 0.80 -6.68 31.73
N PRO A 512 0.14 -5.76 31.00
CA PRO A 512 -1.17 -5.23 31.38
C PRO A 512 -2.18 -6.35 31.62
N GLY A 513 -2.74 -6.47 32.82
CA GLY A 513 -3.72 -7.50 33.18
C GLY A 513 -3.16 -8.75 33.88
N THR A 514 -1.84 -8.85 34.12
CA THR A 514 -1.34 -9.86 35.08
C THR A 514 -1.57 -9.33 36.50
N LYS A 515 -2.43 -10.02 37.27
CA LYS A 515 -2.64 -9.68 38.69
C LYS A 515 -1.30 -9.79 39.41
N ARG A 516 -0.87 -8.72 40.10
CA ARG A 516 0.32 -8.78 40.96
C ARG A 516 0.12 -9.93 41.95
N ALA A 517 0.94 -10.97 41.82
CA ALA A 517 1.06 -12.00 42.85
C ALA A 517 1.51 -11.30 44.14
N GLY A 518 0.59 -11.04 45.06
CA GLY A 518 0.90 -10.42 46.36
C GLY A 518 -0.12 -9.43 46.92
N GLN A 519 -1.11 -8.96 46.16
CA GLN A 519 -2.22 -8.17 46.75
C GLN A 519 -3.44 -9.06 46.95
N ALA A 520 -3.47 -9.78 48.07
CA ALA A 520 -4.68 -10.35 48.61
C ALA A 520 -5.60 -9.20 49.06
N TYR A 521 -6.50 -8.77 48.16
CA TYR A 521 -7.68 -8.03 48.58
C TYR A 521 -8.63 -9.02 49.24
N SER A 522 -8.73 -8.97 50.57
CA SER A 522 -9.85 -9.58 51.28
C SER A 522 -11.10 -8.78 50.94
N GLN A 523 -11.91 -9.30 50.02
CA GLN A 523 -13.31 -8.95 49.96
C GLN A 523 -14.12 -10.24 50.20
N GLU A 524 -14.87 -10.21 51.29
CA GLU A 524 -15.87 -11.19 51.65
C GLU A 524 -16.87 -11.34 50.49
N LYS A 525 -17.04 -12.59 50.01
CA LYS A 525 -18.15 -12.96 49.13
C LYS A 525 -19.40 -13.23 49.97
N PRO A 526 -20.59 -12.82 49.54
CA PRO A 526 -21.82 -13.55 49.84
C PRO A 526 -21.90 -14.80 48.96
N GLN A 527 -22.29 -15.91 49.59
CA GLN A 527 -22.64 -17.17 48.93
C GLN A 527 -23.97 -17.07 48.20
N GLU A 528 -24.08 -17.74 47.04
CA GLU A 528 -25.15 -18.66 46.60
C GLU A 528 -25.10 -18.75 45.05
N GLY A 529 -24.65 -19.89 44.50
CA GLY A 529 -25.48 -20.83 43.72
C GLY A 529 -25.43 -20.46 42.23
N SER A 530 -24.99 -21.24 41.25
CA SER A 530 -25.01 -22.68 41.01
C SER A 530 -23.88 -23.05 40.04
N GLN A 531 -23.36 -24.27 40.15
CA GLN A 531 -22.29 -24.81 39.31
C GLN A 531 -22.79 -25.18 37.91
N GLU A 532 -22.20 -24.59 36.88
CA GLU A 532 -21.95 -25.25 35.60
C GLU A 532 -20.44 -25.13 35.32
N GLU A 533 -19.73 -26.25 35.51
CA GLU A 533 -18.34 -26.40 35.12
C GLU A 533 -18.28 -26.60 33.60
N SER A 534 -18.12 -25.52 32.84
CA SER A 534 -17.54 -25.60 31.51
C SER A 534 -16.02 -25.68 31.67
N GLN A 535 -15.45 -26.85 31.36
CA GLN A 535 -14.04 -26.98 31.05
C GLN A 535 -13.78 -26.21 29.75
N GLU A 536 -13.47 -24.91 29.87
CA GLU A 536 -12.74 -24.19 28.82
C GLU A 536 -11.34 -24.82 28.78
N GLU A 537 -11.13 -25.69 27.80
CA GLU A 537 -9.78 -26.00 27.32
C GLU A 537 -9.08 -24.68 27.07
N SER A 538 -7.98 -24.46 27.80
CA SER A 538 -7.06 -23.37 27.53
C SER A 538 -6.46 -23.60 26.14
N GLN A 539 -7.11 -23.06 25.12
CA GLN A 539 -6.45 -22.78 23.84
C GLN A 539 -5.21 -21.95 24.21
N GLU A 540 -4.04 -22.48 23.88
CA GLU A 540 -2.79 -21.74 23.94
C GLU A 540 -2.93 -20.57 22.96
N ASP A 541 -3.30 -19.40 23.51
CA ASP A 541 -3.30 -18.12 22.81
C ASP A 541 -1.91 -17.92 22.18
N SER A 542 -1.80 -18.02 20.86
CA SER A 542 -0.55 -17.71 20.17
C SER A 542 -0.32 -16.19 20.19
N PHE A 543 0.69 -15.74 20.93
CA PHE A 543 1.03 -14.33 21.08
C PHE A 543 2.00 -13.87 19.96
N ALA A 544 1.74 -12.71 19.35
CA ALA A 544 2.72 -11.99 18.55
C ALA A 544 3.24 -10.78 19.33
N ILE A 545 4.48 -10.85 19.83
CA ILE A 545 5.14 -9.74 20.53
C ILE A 545 6.26 -9.21 19.64
N ARG A 546 6.26 -7.91 19.34
CA ARG A 546 7.27 -7.23 18.51
C ARG A 546 7.77 -5.97 19.22
N PHE A 547 9.09 -5.83 19.28
CA PHE A 547 9.77 -4.67 19.88
C PHE A 547 10.34 -3.76 18.81
N LEU A 548 10.23 -2.45 19.04
CA LEU A 548 10.80 -1.44 18.15
C LEU A 548 11.46 -0.36 19.02
N PRO A 549 12.80 -0.27 19.06
CA PRO A 549 13.48 0.83 19.75
C PRO A 549 13.23 2.14 19.00
N LEU A 550 12.74 3.17 19.69
CA LEU A 550 12.56 4.52 19.12
C LEU A 550 13.86 5.32 19.14
N ASP A 551 14.11 6.11 18.10
CA ASP A 551 15.28 7.02 17.95
C ASP A 551 15.27 8.23 18.90
N SER A 552 14.36 8.30 19.87
CA SER A 552 14.30 9.43 20.81
C SER A 552 15.10 9.17 22.09
N PRO A 553 15.70 10.19 22.73
CA PRO A 553 16.42 10.06 24.01
C PRO A 553 15.55 9.68 25.23
N GLY A 554 14.31 9.22 25.03
CA GLY A 554 13.48 8.55 26.02
C GLY A 554 13.24 7.09 25.64
N ARG A 555 13.46 6.16 26.58
CA ARG A 555 13.12 4.73 26.42
C ARG A 555 11.60 4.59 26.30
N ARG A 556 11.11 4.49 25.07
CA ARG A 556 9.69 4.39 24.74
C ARG A 556 9.40 3.01 24.15
N PHE A 557 8.31 2.37 24.58
CA PHE A 557 7.95 1.01 24.16
C PHE A 557 6.51 0.97 23.66
N LEU A 558 6.28 0.08 22.71
CA LEU A 558 4.95 -0.33 22.28
C LEU A 558 4.76 -1.82 22.57
N PHE A 559 3.58 -2.17 23.03
CA PHE A 559 3.19 -3.53 23.38
C PHE A 559 1.73 -3.74 23.04
N MET A 560 1.36 -4.95 22.67
CA MET A 560 0.00 -5.26 22.27
C MET A 560 -0.51 -6.54 22.91
N ARG A 561 -1.74 -6.50 23.41
CA ARG A 561 -2.41 -7.65 24.03
C ARG A 561 -3.91 -7.57 23.85
N ARG A 562 -4.52 -8.62 23.29
CA ARG A 562 -5.99 -8.73 23.11
C ARG A 562 -6.59 -7.48 22.43
N GLY A 563 -6.03 -7.11 21.27
CA GLY A 563 -6.48 -5.91 20.55
C GLY A 563 -6.19 -4.59 21.26
N ARG A 564 -5.36 -4.55 22.30
CA ARG A 564 -5.04 -3.29 23.00
C ARG A 564 -3.57 -2.97 22.86
N LEU A 565 -3.28 -1.75 22.40
CA LEU A 565 -1.94 -1.23 22.31
C LEU A 565 -1.63 -0.39 23.55
N TYR A 566 -0.55 -0.75 24.20
CA TYR A 566 -0.03 -0.07 25.36
C TYR A 566 1.29 0.57 24.98
N TYR A 567 1.47 1.80 25.43
CA TYR A 567 2.73 2.52 25.30
C TYR A 567 3.35 2.70 26.68
N TRP A 568 4.66 2.56 26.77
CA TRP A 568 5.41 2.77 28.00
C TRP A 568 6.47 3.84 27.80
N GLU A 569 6.45 4.85 28.67
CA GLU A 569 7.52 5.85 28.83
C GLU A 569 7.83 6.08 30.31
N HIS A 570 6.80 6.04 31.18
CA HIS A 570 6.92 6.11 32.65
C HIS A 570 5.89 5.23 33.39
N GLY A 571 5.45 4.14 32.77
CA GLY A 571 4.31 3.32 33.20
C GLY A 571 3.46 2.91 32.00
N TRP A 572 2.65 1.86 32.13
CA TRP A 572 1.70 1.51 31.08
C TRP A 572 0.52 2.47 31.09
N SER A 573 0.39 3.20 30.00
CA SER A 573 -0.87 3.81 29.63
C SER A 573 -1.43 3.02 28.45
N GLU A 574 -2.71 2.67 28.51
CA GLU A 574 -3.42 2.21 27.31
C GLU A 574 -3.35 3.37 26.32
N ALA A 575 -2.52 3.22 25.28
CA ALA A 575 -2.33 4.27 24.27
C ALA A 575 -3.60 4.36 23.44
N TRP A 576 -4.16 3.19 23.12
CA TRP A 576 -5.45 3.01 22.49
C TRP A 576 -6.13 1.72 22.95
N LYS A 577 -7.44 1.81 23.12
CA LYS A 577 -8.33 0.64 23.03
C LYS A 577 -8.69 0.50 21.56
N LEU A 578 -8.07 -0.43 20.81
CA LEU A 578 -8.73 -0.84 19.58
C LEU A 578 -9.92 -1.69 20.02
N ASP A 579 -11.12 -1.27 19.62
CA ASP A 579 -12.30 -2.12 19.72
C ASP A 579 -12.25 -3.10 18.56
N THR A 580 -11.36 -4.08 18.68
CA THR A 580 -11.13 -5.08 17.63
C THR A 580 -12.22 -6.14 17.59
N GLY A 581 -13.23 -6.14 18.45
CA GLY A 581 -14.12 -7.30 18.55
C GLY A 581 -13.32 -8.60 18.79
N GLU A 582 -13.44 -9.57 17.88
CA GLU A 582 -12.69 -10.84 17.86
C GLU A 582 -11.37 -10.77 17.06
N ASP A 583 -10.97 -9.59 16.58
CA ASP A 583 -9.93 -9.49 15.56
C ASP A 583 -8.50 -9.55 16.13
N GLU A 584 -7.60 -10.18 15.37
CA GLU A 584 -6.21 -10.49 15.76
C GLU A 584 -5.22 -9.48 15.18
N VAL A 585 -4.37 -8.86 15.99
CA VAL A 585 -3.32 -7.98 15.46
C VAL A 585 -2.06 -8.77 15.13
N VAL A 586 -1.63 -8.76 13.85
CA VAL A 586 -0.64 -9.72 13.32
C VAL A 586 0.80 -9.17 13.22
N ALA A 587 1.01 -7.86 13.13
CA ALA A 587 2.36 -7.28 13.02
C ALA A 587 2.46 -5.82 13.50
N LEU A 588 3.69 -5.41 13.85
CA LEU A 588 4.06 -4.04 14.25
C LEU A 588 5.35 -3.64 13.52
N ALA A 589 5.38 -2.46 12.89
CA ALA A 589 6.59 -1.88 12.28
C ALA A 589 6.78 -0.42 12.70
N LEU A 590 8.02 0.06 12.66
CA LEU A 590 8.35 1.47 12.90
C LEU A 590 9.21 1.97 11.76
N ALA A 591 8.82 3.10 11.17
CA ALA A 591 9.67 3.88 10.29
C ALA A 591 10.25 5.03 11.10
N LEU A 592 11.55 4.99 11.38
CA LEU A 592 12.25 6.13 11.96
C LEU A 592 12.92 6.89 10.83
N GLY A 593 12.48 8.13 10.60
CA GLY A 593 13.21 9.06 9.76
C GLY A 593 14.39 9.63 10.54
N ARG A 594 15.59 9.60 9.97
CA ARG A 594 16.67 10.48 10.44
C ARG A 594 16.33 11.90 10.02
N GLU A 595 15.88 12.73 10.96
CA GLU A 595 15.84 14.18 10.73
C GLU A 595 17.24 14.78 10.91
N GLY A 596 17.59 15.70 10.02
CA GLY A 596 18.80 16.51 10.13
C GLY A 596 18.74 17.42 11.36
N GLU A 597 19.93 17.80 11.83
CA GLU A 597 20.21 18.57 13.04
C GLU A 597 19.33 19.84 13.17
N SER A 598 18.21 19.80 13.91
CA SER A 598 17.67 20.90 14.76
C SER A 598 16.20 20.78 15.21
N ALA A 599 15.44 19.73 14.88
CA ALA A 599 14.09 19.54 15.41
C ALA A 599 14.01 18.30 16.33
N GLU A 600 13.15 18.35 17.35
CA GLU A 600 12.91 17.20 18.24
C GLU A 600 12.41 15.98 17.44
N PRO A 601 12.88 14.75 17.76
CA PRO A 601 12.53 13.57 16.98
C PRO A 601 11.04 13.20 17.15
N ALA A 602 10.23 13.46 16.12
CA ALA A 602 8.90 12.91 16.00
C ALA A 602 8.99 11.42 15.63
N SER A 603 8.74 10.54 16.61
CA SER A 603 8.66 9.10 16.36
C SER A 603 7.32 8.77 15.68
N LYS A 604 7.35 8.27 14.44
CA LYS A 604 6.16 7.82 13.71
C LYS A 604 5.95 6.32 13.90
N PHE A 605 4.73 5.91 14.22
CA PHE A 605 4.40 4.52 14.50
C PHE A 605 3.54 3.92 13.38
N ALA A 606 3.70 2.61 13.14
CA ALA A 606 2.96 1.88 12.13
C ALA A 606 2.36 0.57 12.70
N PHE A 607 1.05 0.36 12.54
CA PHE A 607 0.33 -0.82 13.03
C PHE A 607 -0.20 -1.66 11.87
N VAL A 608 -0.44 -2.95 12.12
CA VAL A 608 -1.09 -3.86 11.17
C VAL A 608 -2.10 -4.74 11.91
N VAL A 609 -3.39 -4.42 11.76
CA VAL A 609 -4.53 -5.08 12.39
C VAL A 609 -5.28 -5.94 11.38
N ARG A 610 -5.58 -7.19 11.70
CA ARG A 610 -6.53 -8.04 10.93
C ARG A 610 -7.94 -7.53 11.27
N SER A 611 -8.79 -7.33 10.27
CA SER A 611 -10.24 -7.12 10.50
C SER A 611 -10.92 -8.48 10.56
N GLY A 612 -11.84 -8.67 11.49
CA GLY A 612 -12.78 -9.79 11.48
C GLY A 612 -13.87 -9.56 10.45
N ASP A 613 -14.36 -10.68 9.92
CA ASP A 613 -15.47 -10.99 9.00
C ASP A 613 -15.85 -10.05 7.82
N ASP A 614 -15.56 -8.75 7.86
CA ASP A 614 -16.00 -7.80 6.84
C ASP A 614 -14.94 -7.48 5.75
N ASP A 615 -13.63 -7.65 6.00
CA ASP A 615 -12.56 -7.55 4.97
C ASP A 615 -11.20 -8.12 5.47
N PRO A 616 -10.92 -9.43 5.29
CA PRO A 616 -9.70 -10.08 5.81
C PRO A 616 -8.38 -9.58 5.17
N ASP A 617 -8.45 -8.72 4.16
CA ASP A 617 -7.31 -8.26 3.34
C ASP A 617 -6.82 -6.83 3.71
N ARG A 618 -7.37 -6.23 4.76
CA ARG A 618 -7.11 -4.83 5.14
C ARG A 618 -6.03 -4.72 6.21
N LEU A 619 -4.99 -3.90 5.98
CA LEU A 619 -4.05 -3.47 7.03
C LEU A 619 -4.30 -2.01 7.43
N GLU A 620 -4.42 -1.76 8.73
CA GLU A 620 -4.63 -0.41 9.28
C GLU A 620 -3.41 0.11 10.02
N LEU A 621 -2.85 1.23 9.54
CA LEU A 621 -1.79 1.98 10.21
C LEU A 621 -2.42 3.05 11.12
N TRP A 622 -1.79 3.36 12.24
CA TRP A 622 -2.25 4.41 13.15
C TRP A 622 -1.02 5.21 13.62
N GLU A 623 -1.12 6.52 13.81
CA GLU A 623 -0.02 7.33 14.36
C GLU A 623 -0.52 8.07 15.60
N SER A 624 0.38 8.18 16.58
CA SER A 624 0.17 9.05 17.74
C SER A 624 0.78 10.41 17.41
N VAL A 625 -0.06 11.42 17.18
CA VAL A 625 0.38 12.81 17.35
C VAL A 625 0.33 13.10 18.84
N ARG A 626 1.48 13.20 19.50
CA ARG A 626 1.54 13.88 20.80
C ARG A 626 1.54 15.39 20.57
N HIS A 627 0.65 16.07 21.26
CA HIS A 627 0.80 17.48 21.61
C HIS A 627 1.81 17.65 22.74
#